data_AF-A0A178EL59-F1
#
_entry.id   AF-A0A178EL59-F1
#
_cell.length_a   1.000
_cell.length_b   1.000
_cell.length_c   1.000
_cell.angle_alpha   90.00
_cell.angle_beta   90.00
_cell.angle_gamma   90.00
#
_symmetry.space_group_name_H-M   'P 1'
#
loop_
_entity.id
_entity.type
_entity.pdbx_description
1 polymer ?
#
loop_
_entity_poly.entity_id
_entity_poly.type
_entity_poly.pdbx_seq_one_letter_code
_entity_poly.pdbx_strand_id
1 'polypeptide(L)'
;MAGISNSFISTLRFNRAAPYLCLTVGAASLGSLVFWRAISRSSQPTATPSVSASKTIPSPRDTVLPYLQIEQINKLPYPPDALPGSRDVGSPFGSARIYEWGPTDGERVLLIHGISTPSIALTDLAFKLVSKGCRVMLFDLFGRGYSSGPNPLLHNYDSSLYAAQIFLCLQSSTIPWTQFSIIGYSLGGAIGADFTSYFPNLVKGLVLVAPGGLIRTKHINWKSKLLYQSRGWIPESLVEKMVGERLWTGPETARTIEPEPDTVENAETTRTRRDNDNRGNAVYMSSSHILLPDNPQSTVSAVVDWQIQHHAGFVPAFISSIRYAPVHDQHERWRVIQENIIKKEGTLRAVWLVLGETDPIIVADEVIEDVRGVLGEENVHIRIVPNVGHEVGVERADAIVEVMGKVLGRDEW
;
A
#
# COMPACT_ATOMS: atom_id res chain seq x y z
N MET A 1 70.27 30.52 -66.25
CA MET A 1 70.41 31.86 -65.64
C MET A 1 69.26 32.06 -64.67
N ALA A 2 69.56 32.47 -63.43
CA ALA A 2 68.74 33.15 -62.41
C ALA A 2 67.32 32.60 -62.11
N GLY A 3 66.85 32.37 -60.88
CA GLY A 3 67.32 32.74 -59.54
C GLY A 3 66.10 33.12 -58.67
N ILE A 4 66.08 32.62 -57.41
CA ILE A 4 65.62 33.31 -56.17
C ILE A 4 64.07 33.41 -55.96
N SER A 5 63.47 32.63 -55.02
CA SER A 5 63.10 32.99 -53.59
C SER A 5 61.73 33.72 -53.48
N ASN A 6 60.81 33.60 -52.49
CA ASN A 6 60.73 32.97 -51.16
C ASN A 6 59.23 32.92 -50.72
N SER A 7 58.92 31.98 -49.83
CA SER A 7 57.91 31.93 -48.75
C SER A 7 56.52 32.60 -48.89
N PHE A 8 55.46 31.84 -48.59
CA PHE A 8 54.53 32.19 -47.49
C PHE A 8 53.80 30.93 -47.01
N ILE A 9 54.00 30.61 -45.73
CA ILE A 9 53.27 29.61 -44.96
C ILE A 9 51.89 30.19 -44.64
N SER A 10 50.81 29.51 -45.02
CA SER A 10 49.50 29.72 -44.42
C SER A 10 48.94 28.39 -43.90
N THR A 11 48.96 28.28 -42.59
CA THR A 11 48.38 27.22 -41.77
C THR A 11 46.86 27.21 -41.93
N LEU A 12 46.31 26.24 -42.66
CA LEU A 12 44.89 25.90 -42.59
C LEU A 12 44.66 24.98 -41.38
N ARG A 13 44.30 25.60 -40.25
CA ARG A 13 43.71 24.91 -39.10
C ARG A 13 42.38 24.29 -39.55
N PHE A 14 42.32 22.96 -39.60
CA PHE A 14 41.04 22.25 -39.66
C PHE A 14 40.28 22.50 -38.35
N ASN A 15 39.20 23.28 -38.45
CA ASN A 15 38.29 23.55 -37.35
C ASN A 15 37.49 22.27 -37.06
N ARG A 16 37.79 21.58 -35.95
CA ARG A 16 36.99 20.47 -35.42
C ARG A 16 35.69 21.02 -34.83
N ALA A 17 34.65 21.15 -35.65
CA ALA A 17 33.30 21.43 -35.15
C ALA A 17 32.22 20.90 -36.10
N ALA A 18 32.15 19.58 -36.31
CA ALA A 18 31.03 18.98 -37.06
C ALA A 18 30.74 17.49 -36.76
N PRO A 19 30.47 17.11 -35.49
CA PRO A 19 29.57 15.97 -35.26
C PRO A 19 28.32 16.33 -34.46
N TYR A 20 28.31 17.49 -33.78
CA TYR A 20 27.20 17.88 -32.90
C TYR A 20 26.02 18.55 -33.62
N LEU A 21 26.20 19.07 -34.84
CA LEU A 21 25.14 19.76 -35.57
C LEU A 21 24.14 18.79 -36.27
N CYS A 22 24.58 17.58 -36.64
CA CYS A 22 23.67 16.59 -37.25
C CYS A 22 22.83 15.83 -36.22
N LEU A 23 23.36 15.61 -35.01
CA LEU A 23 22.64 14.95 -33.90
C LEU A 23 21.53 15.84 -33.32
N THR A 24 21.75 17.15 -33.22
CA THR A 24 20.76 18.09 -32.71
C THR A 24 19.62 18.35 -33.71
N VAL A 25 19.90 18.35 -35.01
CA VAL A 25 18.89 18.47 -36.07
C VAL A 25 18.06 17.18 -36.20
N GLY A 26 18.67 16.00 -35.98
CA GLY A 26 17.95 14.72 -35.93
C GLY A 26 16.99 14.59 -34.74
N ALA A 27 17.39 15.03 -33.55
CA ALA A 27 16.54 14.98 -32.36
C ALA A 27 15.42 16.04 -32.37
N ALA A 28 15.71 17.25 -32.85
CA ALA A 28 14.72 18.32 -32.97
C ALA A 28 13.66 18.03 -34.03
N SER A 29 14.02 17.33 -35.12
CA SER A 29 13.06 16.94 -36.17
C SER A 29 12.15 15.79 -35.73
N LEU A 30 12.65 14.79 -35.00
CA LEU A 30 11.82 13.74 -34.39
C LEU A 30 10.86 14.31 -33.33
N GLY A 31 11.34 15.21 -32.46
CA GLY A 31 10.51 15.90 -31.48
C GLY A 31 9.40 16.73 -32.13
N SER A 32 9.72 17.44 -33.22
CA SER A 32 8.76 18.23 -33.99
C SER A 32 7.73 17.36 -34.72
N LEU A 33 8.13 16.18 -35.23
CA LEU A 33 7.23 15.26 -35.93
C LEU A 33 6.28 14.53 -34.94
N VAL A 34 6.76 14.21 -33.74
CA VAL A 34 5.93 13.67 -32.64
C VAL A 34 4.96 14.73 -32.12
N PHE A 35 5.42 15.97 -31.93
CA PHE A 35 4.58 17.10 -31.51
C PHE A 35 3.52 17.45 -32.56
N TRP A 36 3.89 17.46 -33.85
CA TRP A 36 2.94 17.72 -34.94
C TRP A 36 1.94 16.57 -35.14
N ARG A 37 2.33 15.31 -34.91
CA ARG A 37 1.41 14.16 -34.83
C ARG A 37 0.46 14.23 -33.61
N ALA A 38 0.91 14.78 -32.49
CA ALA A 38 0.08 14.97 -31.31
C ALA A 38 -0.99 16.06 -31.53
N ILE A 39 -0.63 17.18 -32.18
CA ILE A 39 -1.55 18.28 -32.49
C ILE A 39 -2.50 17.92 -33.65
N SER A 40 -2.02 17.22 -34.68
CA SER A 40 -2.90 16.77 -35.77
C SER A 40 -3.89 15.68 -35.34
N ARG A 41 -3.59 14.89 -34.29
CA ARG A 41 -4.56 14.00 -33.63
C ARG A 41 -5.56 14.73 -32.73
N SER A 42 -5.24 15.92 -32.20
CA SER A 42 -6.19 16.71 -31.40
C SER A 42 -7.20 17.50 -32.25
N SER A 43 -7.01 17.54 -33.58
CA SER A 43 -7.81 18.32 -34.51
C SER A 43 -8.83 17.50 -35.32
N GLN A 44 -8.87 16.18 -35.12
CA GLN A 44 -9.97 15.36 -35.65
C GLN A 44 -11.13 15.36 -34.63
N PRO A 45 -12.38 15.61 -35.05
CA PRO A 45 -13.52 15.39 -34.17
C PRO A 45 -13.45 13.93 -33.73
N THR A 46 -13.27 13.73 -32.44
CA THR A 46 -13.10 12.43 -31.81
C THR A 46 -14.24 11.53 -32.25
N ALA A 47 -13.92 10.54 -33.07
CA ALA A 47 -14.71 9.32 -33.08
C ALA A 47 -14.75 8.86 -31.62
N THR A 48 -15.94 8.86 -31.04
CA THR A 48 -16.20 8.37 -29.70
C THR A 48 -15.50 7.02 -29.52
N PRO A 49 -14.60 6.85 -28.54
CA PRO A 49 -14.09 5.52 -28.23
C PRO A 49 -15.25 4.74 -27.61
N SER A 50 -15.95 3.97 -28.43
CA SER A 50 -16.95 2.98 -28.02
C SER A 50 -16.26 1.71 -27.53
N VAL A 51 -15.38 1.85 -26.55
CA VAL A 51 -14.97 0.74 -25.67
C VAL A 51 -15.44 1.15 -24.29
N SER A 52 -16.59 0.61 -23.87
CA SER A 52 -17.07 0.70 -22.50
C SER A 52 -15.96 0.18 -21.58
N ALA A 53 -15.14 1.08 -21.01
CA ALA A 53 -14.17 0.71 -19.99
C ALA A 53 -14.94 -0.01 -18.88
N SER A 54 -14.61 -1.28 -18.61
CA SER A 54 -15.28 -2.05 -17.58
C SER A 54 -15.24 -1.26 -16.27
N LYS A 55 -16.39 -1.14 -15.60
CA LYS A 55 -16.51 -0.41 -14.33
C LYS A 55 -15.62 -1.01 -13.24
N THR A 56 -15.38 -2.31 -13.33
CA THR A 56 -14.62 -3.10 -12.37
C THR A 56 -13.63 -4.01 -13.10
N ILE A 57 -12.48 -4.24 -12.48
CA ILE A 57 -11.46 -5.20 -12.90
C ILE A 57 -11.71 -6.48 -12.08
N PRO A 58 -12.01 -7.62 -12.73
CA PRO A 58 -12.25 -8.89 -12.03
C PRO A 58 -11.06 -9.34 -11.18
N SER A 59 -11.32 -10.09 -10.11
CA SER A 59 -10.27 -10.61 -9.23
C SER A 59 -9.76 -11.98 -9.70
N PRO A 60 -8.63 -12.46 -9.17
CA PRO A 60 -8.12 -13.81 -9.44
C PRO A 60 -9.14 -14.93 -9.17
N ARG A 61 -10.15 -14.67 -8.34
CA ARG A 61 -11.26 -15.61 -8.13
C ARG A 61 -12.00 -15.92 -9.44
N ASP A 62 -12.21 -14.89 -10.26
CA ASP A 62 -12.97 -14.99 -11.51
C ASP A 62 -12.06 -15.27 -12.71
N THR A 63 -10.78 -14.86 -12.64
CA THR A 63 -9.85 -14.92 -13.78
C THR A 63 -8.85 -16.07 -13.71
N VAL A 64 -8.56 -16.60 -12.52
CA VAL A 64 -7.51 -17.62 -12.33
C VAL A 64 -8.10 -18.92 -11.80
N LEU A 65 -8.81 -18.89 -10.67
CA LEU A 65 -9.32 -20.10 -10.01
C LEU A 65 -10.13 -21.04 -10.92
N PRO A 66 -11.01 -20.57 -11.84
CA PRO A 66 -11.81 -21.47 -12.68
C PRO A 66 -10.97 -22.34 -13.63
N TYR A 67 -9.70 -21.98 -13.84
CA TYR A 67 -8.78 -22.65 -14.75
C TYR A 67 -7.74 -23.52 -14.02
N LEU A 68 -7.78 -23.60 -12.68
CA LEU A 68 -6.85 -24.40 -11.88
C LEU A 68 -7.51 -25.70 -11.39
N GLN A 69 -6.72 -26.77 -11.34
CA GLN A 69 -7.08 -28.00 -10.63
C GLN A 69 -6.88 -27.84 -9.12
N ILE A 70 -7.54 -28.69 -8.33
CA ILE A 70 -7.50 -28.63 -6.85
C ILE A 70 -6.05 -28.70 -6.33
N GLU A 71 -5.21 -29.56 -6.91
CA GLU A 71 -3.81 -29.70 -6.54
C GLU A 71 -2.99 -28.44 -6.84
N GLN A 72 -3.40 -27.65 -7.83
CA GLN A 72 -2.77 -26.37 -8.16
C GLN A 72 -3.26 -25.26 -7.23
N ILE A 73 -4.55 -25.27 -6.87
CA ILE A 73 -5.15 -24.34 -5.90
C ILE A 73 -4.45 -24.48 -4.54
N ASN A 74 -4.22 -25.70 -4.07
CA ASN A 74 -3.55 -25.97 -2.79
C ASN A 74 -2.07 -25.55 -2.76
N LYS A 75 -1.47 -25.30 -3.93
CA LYS A 75 -0.08 -24.82 -4.07
C LYS A 75 0.01 -23.31 -4.21
N LEU A 76 -1.12 -22.60 -4.27
CA LEU A 76 -1.10 -21.15 -4.34
C LEU A 76 -0.52 -20.57 -3.04
N PRO A 77 0.29 -19.50 -3.12
CA PRO A 77 0.74 -18.80 -1.92
C PRO A 77 -0.43 -18.18 -1.15
N TYR A 78 -1.54 -17.89 -1.84
CA TYR A 78 -2.79 -17.45 -1.25
C TYR A 78 -3.96 -18.31 -1.78
N PRO A 79 -4.32 -19.41 -1.11
CA PRO A 79 -5.47 -20.23 -1.51
C PRO A 79 -6.81 -19.54 -1.17
N PRO A 80 -7.90 -19.83 -1.91
CA PRO A 80 -9.20 -19.16 -1.72
C PRO A 80 -9.90 -19.49 -0.39
N ASP A 81 -9.52 -20.57 0.26
CA ASP A 81 -9.99 -21.05 1.56
C ASP A 81 -8.94 -20.83 2.67
N ALA A 82 -8.00 -19.89 2.47
CA ALA A 82 -6.89 -19.62 3.39
C ALA A 82 -7.32 -19.38 4.85
N LEU A 83 -8.51 -18.83 5.08
CA LEU A 83 -9.02 -18.49 6.40
C LEU A 83 -10.50 -18.89 6.57
N PRO A 84 -10.95 -19.15 7.82
CA PRO A 84 -12.33 -19.55 8.08
C PRO A 84 -13.36 -18.48 7.75
N GLY A 85 -14.59 -18.92 7.44
CA GLY A 85 -15.73 -18.01 7.23
C GLY A 85 -15.57 -17.10 6.01
N SER A 86 -14.84 -17.57 5.00
CA SER A 86 -14.66 -16.84 3.74
C SER A 86 -15.98 -16.62 3.03
N ARG A 87 -16.14 -15.44 2.45
CA ARG A 87 -17.28 -15.08 1.59
C ARG A 87 -16.87 -13.99 0.62
N ASP A 88 -17.66 -13.90 -0.45
CA ASP A 88 -17.49 -12.90 -1.49
C ASP A 88 -18.78 -12.11 -1.65
N VAL A 89 -18.69 -10.80 -1.50
CA VAL A 89 -19.87 -9.92 -1.44
C VAL A 89 -19.86 -8.99 -2.64
N GLY A 90 -20.86 -9.15 -3.51
CA GLY A 90 -21.04 -8.29 -4.67
C GLY A 90 -21.45 -6.87 -4.29
N SER A 91 -20.93 -5.88 -5.02
CA SER A 91 -21.26 -4.48 -4.87
C SER A 91 -21.16 -3.75 -6.22
N PRO A 92 -21.62 -2.48 -6.33
CA PRO A 92 -21.37 -1.66 -7.51
C PRO A 92 -19.88 -1.47 -7.86
N PHE A 93 -18.99 -1.72 -6.89
CA PHE A 93 -17.53 -1.62 -7.01
C PHE A 93 -16.87 -2.97 -7.33
N GLY A 94 -17.66 -4.04 -7.49
CA GLY A 94 -17.18 -5.41 -7.70
C GLY A 94 -17.33 -6.27 -6.45
N SER A 95 -16.71 -7.45 -6.45
CA SER A 95 -16.77 -8.39 -5.35
C SER A 95 -15.73 -8.06 -4.27
N ALA A 96 -16.10 -8.10 -2.99
CA ALA A 96 -15.17 -8.00 -1.87
C ALA A 96 -14.99 -9.37 -1.18
N ARG A 97 -13.74 -9.82 -1.05
CA ARG A 97 -13.36 -11.02 -0.27
C ARG A 97 -13.29 -10.66 1.21
N ILE A 98 -14.03 -11.38 2.04
CA ILE A 98 -14.12 -11.18 3.49
C ILE A 98 -13.97 -12.52 4.21
N TYR A 99 -13.32 -12.50 5.36
CA TYR A 99 -13.22 -13.62 6.30
C TYR A 99 -13.74 -13.18 7.65
N GLU A 100 -14.51 -14.03 8.32
CA GLU A 100 -15.06 -13.73 9.64
C GLU A 100 -15.26 -15.00 10.47
N TRP A 101 -14.69 -15.05 11.67
CA TRP A 101 -14.88 -16.18 12.58
C TRP A 101 -14.65 -15.78 14.05
N GLY A 102 -14.87 -16.74 14.94
CA GLY A 102 -14.84 -16.56 16.40
C GLY A 102 -16.24 -16.57 17.04
N PRO A 103 -16.31 -16.51 18.38
CA PRO A 103 -17.57 -16.58 19.12
C PRO A 103 -18.58 -15.52 18.67
N THR A 104 -19.86 -15.87 18.54
CA THR A 104 -20.91 -14.96 18.07
C THR A 104 -21.16 -13.77 19.01
N ASP A 105 -20.88 -13.95 20.29
CA ASP A 105 -20.93 -12.96 21.36
C ASP A 105 -19.57 -12.34 21.67
N GLY A 106 -18.52 -12.73 20.93
CA GLY A 106 -17.17 -12.25 21.10
C GLY A 106 -17.01 -10.76 20.81
N GLU A 107 -15.93 -10.20 21.34
CA GLU A 107 -15.55 -8.82 21.08
C GLU A 107 -15.25 -8.62 19.59
N ARG A 108 -15.88 -7.64 18.95
CA ARG A 108 -15.83 -7.45 17.51
C ARG A 108 -14.60 -6.65 17.14
N VAL A 109 -13.70 -7.25 16.38
CA VAL A 109 -12.48 -6.61 15.92
C VAL A 109 -12.40 -6.69 14.40
N LEU A 110 -12.38 -5.53 13.75
CA LEU A 110 -12.16 -5.38 12.32
C LEU A 110 -10.67 -5.16 12.07
N LEU A 111 -10.05 -6.01 11.27
CA LEU A 111 -8.66 -5.87 10.85
C LEU A 111 -8.59 -5.31 9.43
N ILE A 112 -7.78 -4.28 9.23
CA ILE A 112 -7.56 -3.65 7.93
C ILE A 112 -6.07 -3.73 7.59
N HIS A 113 -5.75 -4.41 6.50
CA HIS A 113 -4.37 -4.65 6.08
C HIS A 113 -3.73 -3.45 5.36
N GLY A 114 -2.44 -3.59 5.05
CA GLY A 114 -1.63 -2.57 4.40
C GLY A 114 -1.88 -2.43 2.89
N ILE A 115 -1.02 -1.66 2.22
CA ILE A 115 -1.20 -1.30 0.82
C ILE A 115 -0.83 -2.43 -0.16
N SER A 116 0.23 -3.18 0.13
CA SER A 116 0.83 -4.16 -0.79
C SER A 116 0.32 -5.57 -0.56
N THR A 117 0.09 -5.94 0.70
CA THR A 117 -0.37 -7.26 1.10
C THR A 117 -1.89 -7.37 1.07
N PRO A 118 -2.47 -8.57 0.92
CA PRO A 118 -3.89 -8.83 1.17
C PRO A 118 -4.12 -9.18 2.65
N SER A 119 -5.39 -9.42 3.02
CA SER A 119 -5.80 -9.57 4.42
C SER A 119 -5.15 -10.71 5.19
N ILE A 120 -4.68 -11.75 4.49
CA ILE A 120 -3.92 -12.86 5.09
C ILE A 120 -2.60 -12.42 5.73
N ALA A 121 -2.12 -11.20 5.47
CA ALA A 121 -0.97 -10.63 6.20
C ALA A 121 -1.22 -10.49 7.71
N LEU A 122 -2.49 -10.40 8.13
CA LEU A 122 -2.88 -10.27 9.54
C LEU A 122 -3.39 -11.59 10.14
N THR A 123 -3.06 -12.73 9.54
CA THR A 123 -3.54 -14.06 9.94
C THR A 123 -3.15 -14.42 11.38
N ASP A 124 -1.88 -14.28 11.75
CA ASP A 124 -1.40 -14.61 13.09
C ASP A 124 -2.13 -13.78 14.17
N LEU A 125 -2.28 -12.47 13.92
CA LEU A 125 -3.05 -11.56 14.76
C LEU A 125 -4.52 -12.00 14.88
N ALA A 126 -5.16 -12.35 13.76
CA ALA A 126 -6.55 -12.78 13.76
C ALA A 126 -6.78 -14.03 14.61
N PHE A 127 -5.94 -15.06 14.43
CA PHE A 127 -6.05 -16.30 15.22
C PHE A 127 -5.79 -16.06 16.71
N LYS A 128 -4.78 -15.24 17.05
CA LYS A 128 -4.51 -14.91 18.46
C LYS A 128 -5.67 -14.15 19.11
N LEU A 129 -6.27 -13.18 18.43
CA LEU A 129 -7.46 -12.47 18.93
C LEU A 129 -8.67 -13.42 19.10
N VAL A 130 -8.92 -14.30 18.14
CA VAL A 130 -9.98 -15.31 18.26
C VAL A 130 -9.72 -16.24 19.44
N SER A 131 -8.47 -16.64 19.69
CA SER A 131 -8.10 -17.44 20.87
C SER A 131 -8.39 -16.73 22.20
N LYS A 132 -8.41 -15.39 22.21
CA LYS A 132 -8.78 -14.55 23.36
C LYS A 132 -10.30 -14.25 23.45
N GLY A 133 -11.11 -14.90 22.60
CA GLY A 133 -12.57 -14.78 22.59
C GLY A 133 -13.11 -13.64 21.72
N CYS A 134 -12.32 -13.09 20.81
CA CYS A 134 -12.81 -12.09 19.85
C CYS A 134 -13.56 -12.74 18.68
N ARG A 135 -14.53 -12.00 18.14
CA ARG A 135 -15.05 -12.18 16.79
C ARG A 135 -14.24 -11.29 15.85
N VAL A 136 -13.49 -11.89 14.95
CA VAL A 136 -12.59 -11.15 14.05
C VAL A 136 -13.16 -11.13 12.64
N MET A 137 -13.13 -9.97 12.01
CA MET A 137 -13.40 -9.79 10.59
C MET A 137 -12.19 -9.14 9.93
N LEU A 138 -11.83 -9.64 8.75
CA LEU A 138 -10.79 -9.08 7.90
C LEU A 138 -11.19 -9.27 6.43
N PHE A 139 -10.72 -8.40 5.57
CA PHE A 139 -11.17 -8.35 4.18
C PHE A 139 -10.05 -7.86 3.28
N ASP A 140 -10.01 -8.36 2.04
CA ASP A 140 -9.06 -7.85 1.06
C ASP A 140 -9.56 -6.49 0.58
N LEU A 141 -8.76 -5.43 0.74
CA LEU A 141 -9.00 -4.12 0.15
C LEU A 141 -9.22 -4.29 -1.36
N PHE A 142 -10.08 -3.45 -1.94
CA PHE A 142 -10.34 -3.53 -3.38
C PHE A 142 -9.05 -3.51 -4.20
N GLY A 143 -8.99 -4.35 -5.23
CA GLY A 143 -7.79 -4.57 -6.05
C GLY A 143 -6.69 -5.40 -5.38
N ARG A 144 -6.90 -5.92 -4.17
CA ARG A 144 -5.97 -6.83 -3.48
C ARG A 144 -6.61 -8.20 -3.33
N GLY A 145 -5.75 -9.22 -3.24
CA GLY A 145 -6.14 -10.59 -2.93
C GLY A 145 -7.20 -11.12 -3.87
N TYR A 146 -8.37 -11.47 -3.31
CA TYR A 146 -9.52 -11.96 -4.07
C TYR A 146 -10.64 -10.92 -4.25
N SER A 147 -10.44 -9.67 -3.82
CA SER A 147 -11.38 -8.57 -4.08
C SER A 147 -11.21 -7.99 -5.48
N SER A 148 -12.29 -7.68 -6.19
CA SER A 148 -12.23 -6.97 -7.47
C SER A 148 -11.59 -5.58 -7.30
N GLY A 149 -11.07 -5.00 -8.39
CA GLY A 149 -10.55 -3.63 -8.39
C GLY A 149 -11.49 -2.67 -9.13
N PRO A 150 -12.18 -1.72 -8.48
CA PRO A 150 -12.83 -0.60 -9.16
C PRO A 150 -11.86 0.05 -10.14
N ASN A 151 -12.31 0.34 -11.35
CA ASN A 151 -11.43 0.87 -12.38
C ASN A 151 -10.87 2.24 -11.93
N PRO A 152 -9.54 2.41 -11.77
CA PRO A 152 -8.95 3.67 -11.30
C PRO A 152 -9.16 4.88 -12.23
N LEU A 153 -9.56 4.64 -13.48
CA LEU A 153 -9.96 5.69 -14.41
C LEU A 153 -11.34 6.27 -14.08
N LEU A 154 -12.18 5.54 -13.35
CA LEU A 154 -13.55 5.89 -13.00
C LEU A 154 -13.73 6.17 -11.51
N HIS A 155 -12.91 5.54 -10.66
CA HIS A 155 -13.01 5.61 -9.22
C HIS A 155 -11.63 5.83 -8.58
N ASN A 156 -11.50 6.87 -7.76
CA ASN A 156 -10.32 7.03 -6.93
C ASN A 156 -10.38 6.06 -5.74
N TYR A 157 -9.22 5.59 -5.31
CA TYR A 157 -9.09 4.76 -4.11
C TYR A 157 -8.89 5.68 -2.90
N ASP A 158 -9.97 6.37 -2.54
CA ASP A 158 -10.01 7.43 -1.54
C ASP A 158 -10.83 7.02 -0.29
N SER A 159 -10.94 7.96 0.66
CA SER A 159 -11.75 7.83 1.87
C SER A 159 -13.15 7.27 1.59
N SER A 160 -13.83 7.76 0.56
CA SER A 160 -15.21 7.37 0.26
C SER A 160 -15.32 5.91 -0.20
N LEU A 161 -14.37 5.46 -1.04
CA LEU A 161 -14.34 4.09 -1.50
C LEU A 161 -14.04 3.12 -0.35
N TYR A 162 -13.06 3.45 0.50
CA TYR A 162 -12.69 2.59 1.63
C TYR A 162 -13.77 2.56 2.71
N ALA A 163 -14.42 3.68 3.01
CA ALA A 163 -15.56 3.70 3.92
C ALA A 163 -16.73 2.85 3.38
N ALA A 164 -17.04 2.94 2.08
CA ALA A 164 -18.04 2.10 1.44
C ALA A 164 -17.67 0.61 1.52
N GLN A 165 -16.40 0.26 1.34
CA GLN A 165 -15.92 -1.11 1.49
C GLN A 165 -16.08 -1.62 2.92
N ILE A 166 -15.73 -0.82 3.94
CA ILE A 166 -15.94 -1.19 5.35
C ILE A 166 -17.41 -1.46 5.60
N PHE A 167 -18.32 -0.57 5.19
CA PHE A 167 -19.76 -0.81 5.35
C PHE A 167 -20.23 -2.08 4.64
N LEU A 168 -19.76 -2.35 3.43
CA LEU A 168 -20.06 -3.59 2.72
C LEU A 168 -19.65 -4.82 3.55
N CYS A 169 -18.46 -4.79 4.16
CA CYS A 169 -17.96 -5.86 4.99
C CYS A 169 -18.83 -6.06 6.24
N LEU A 170 -19.11 -4.98 6.97
CA LEU A 170 -19.93 -5.02 8.18
C LEU A 170 -21.35 -5.52 7.91
N GLN A 171 -21.99 -5.05 6.84
CA GLN A 171 -23.36 -5.44 6.47
C GLN A 171 -23.47 -6.87 5.93
N SER A 172 -22.36 -7.46 5.49
CA SER A 172 -22.35 -8.85 5.03
C SER A 172 -22.33 -9.89 6.15
N SER A 173 -22.11 -9.46 7.39
CA SER A 173 -22.10 -10.37 8.54
C SER A 173 -23.51 -10.84 8.86
N THR A 174 -23.62 -12.08 9.35
CA THR A 174 -24.88 -12.64 9.85
C THR A 174 -25.27 -12.09 11.23
N ILE A 175 -24.34 -11.40 11.89
CA ILE A 175 -24.55 -10.75 13.20
C ILE A 175 -24.34 -9.23 13.06
N PRO A 176 -25.00 -8.41 13.90
CA PRO A 176 -24.84 -6.97 13.83
C PRO A 176 -23.44 -6.53 14.27
N TRP A 177 -22.83 -5.62 13.51
CA TRP A 177 -21.60 -4.90 13.85
C TRP A 177 -21.90 -3.44 14.20
N THR A 178 -22.70 -3.23 15.26
CA THR A 178 -23.16 -1.91 15.70
C THR A 178 -22.12 -1.14 16.51
N GLN A 179 -21.23 -1.85 17.21
CA GLN A 179 -20.01 -1.30 17.79
C GLN A 179 -18.87 -2.32 17.70
N PHE A 180 -17.68 -1.87 17.32
CA PHE A 180 -16.51 -2.72 17.14
C PHE A 180 -15.21 -1.94 17.35
N SER A 181 -14.11 -2.66 17.49
CA SER A 181 -12.76 -2.09 17.50
C SER A 181 -12.10 -2.27 16.13
N ILE A 182 -11.26 -1.31 15.75
CA ILE A 182 -10.47 -1.38 14.52
C ILE A 182 -9.01 -1.59 14.89
N ILE A 183 -8.36 -2.55 14.23
CA ILE A 183 -6.90 -2.61 14.14
C ILE A 183 -6.51 -2.38 12.68
N GLY A 184 -5.84 -1.28 12.40
CA GLY A 184 -5.41 -0.92 11.06
C GLY A 184 -3.89 -0.94 10.93
N TYR A 185 -3.37 -1.70 9.96
CA TYR A 185 -1.94 -1.78 9.66
C TYR A 185 -1.58 -0.90 8.45
N SER A 186 -0.58 -0.02 8.58
CA SER A 186 -0.07 0.83 7.49
C SER A 186 -1.18 1.66 6.84
N LEU A 187 -1.47 1.45 5.54
CA LEU A 187 -2.64 2.03 4.86
C LEU A 187 -3.95 1.73 5.61
N GLY A 188 -4.12 0.52 6.14
CA GLY A 188 -5.28 0.16 6.96
C GLY A 188 -5.40 1.00 8.24
N GLY A 189 -4.27 1.47 8.79
CA GLY A 189 -4.24 2.42 9.91
C GLY A 189 -4.77 3.80 9.51
N ALA A 190 -4.34 4.31 8.35
CA ALA A 190 -4.86 5.54 7.77
C ALA A 190 -6.37 5.46 7.51
N ILE A 191 -6.82 4.36 6.88
CA ILE A 191 -8.25 4.10 6.62
C ILE A 191 -9.03 4.00 7.94
N GLY A 192 -8.49 3.30 8.94
CA GLY A 192 -9.13 3.14 10.25
C GLY A 192 -9.30 4.46 10.99
N ALA A 193 -8.28 5.33 10.99
CA ALA A 193 -8.36 6.66 11.57
C ALA A 193 -9.38 7.54 10.82
N ASP A 194 -9.31 7.56 9.49
CA ASP A 194 -10.23 8.32 8.65
C ASP A 194 -11.69 7.89 8.87
N PHE A 195 -11.98 6.59 8.81
CA PHE A 195 -13.31 6.04 9.10
C PHE A 195 -13.81 6.41 10.50
N THR A 196 -12.93 6.33 11.50
CA THR A 196 -13.27 6.69 12.89
C THR A 196 -13.63 8.17 13.02
N SER A 197 -13.00 9.06 12.24
CA SER A 197 -13.30 10.50 12.26
C SER A 197 -14.73 10.81 11.78
N TYR A 198 -15.29 10.00 10.87
CA TYR A 198 -16.64 10.15 10.34
C TYR A 198 -17.71 9.36 11.10
N PHE A 199 -17.34 8.22 11.71
CA PHE A 199 -18.28 7.30 12.34
C PHE A 199 -17.92 7.00 13.80
N PRO A 200 -17.80 8.03 14.67
CA PRO A 200 -17.31 7.87 16.05
C PRO A 200 -18.19 6.95 16.92
N ASN A 201 -19.48 6.81 16.58
CA ASN A 201 -20.41 5.97 17.32
C ASN A 201 -20.22 4.46 17.07
N LEU A 202 -19.61 4.08 15.93
CA LEU A 202 -19.38 2.68 15.56
C LEU A 202 -18.07 2.14 16.15
N VAL A 203 -17.06 2.99 16.28
CA VAL A 203 -15.71 2.59 16.68
C VAL A 203 -15.52 2.82 18.18
N LYS A 204 -15.37 1.74 18.95
CA LYS A 204 -15.15 1.83 20.41
C LYS A 204 -13.70 1.68 20.83
N GLY A 205 -12.84 1.14 19.97
CA GLY A 205 -11.40 1.04 20.19
C GLY A 205 -10.66 1.17 18.87
N LEU A 206 -9.54 1.90 18.88
CA LEU A 206 -8.74 2.17 17.68
C LEU A 206 -7.26 1.86 17.98
N VAL A 207 -6.74 0.82 17.33
CA VAL A 207 -5.32 0.44 17.37
C VAL A 207 -4.73 0.65 15.98
N LEU A 208 -3.71 1.49 15.89
CA LEU A 208 -3.06 1.90 14.66
C LEU A 208 -1.64 1.35 14.63
N VAL A 209 -1.37 0.41 13.74
CA VAL A 209 -0.09 -0.30 13.66
C VAL A 209 0.71 0.25 12.49
N ALA A 210 1.86 0.87 12.77
CA ALA A 210 2.68 1.61 11.81
C ALA A 210 1.82 2.45 10.82
N PRO A 211 0.92 3.33 11.31
CA PRO A 211 -0.14 3.89 10.47
C PRO A 211 0.36 4.95 9.50
N GLY A 212 -0.27 5.00 8.32
CA GLY A 212 -0.23 6.19 7.47
C GLY A 212 -1.06 7.36 8.03
N GLY A 213 -1.15 8.43 7.23
CA GLY A 213 -1.99 9.60 7.47
C GLY A 213 -1.22 10.83 7.92
N LEU A 214 -0.27 10.64 8.85
CA LEU A 214 0.59 11.71 9.39
C LEU A 214 2.05 11.58 8.95
N ILE A 215 2.32 10.77 7.92
CA ILE A 215 3.68 10.60 7.39
C ILE A 215 4.15 11.93 6.78
N ARG A 216 5.29 12.45 7.25
CA ARG A 216 5.88 13.68 6.72
C ARG A 216 6.36 13.47 5.28
N THR A 217 5.88 14.31 4.37
CA THR A 217 6.19 14.25 2.94
C THR A 217 7.67 14.53 2.59
N LYS A 218 8.49 14.96 3.56
CA LYS A 218 9.93 15.20 3.39
C LYS A 218 10.74 13.94 3.03
N HIS A 219 10.22 12.76 3.40
CA HIS A 219 10.83 11.45 3.08
C HIS A 219 10.40 10.90 1.73
N ILE A 220 9.39 11.51 1.08
CA ILE A 220 8.95 11.06 -0.24
C ILE A 220 9.95 11.56 -1.28
N ASN A 221 10.77 10.65 -1.80
CA ASN A 221 11.73 10.94 -2.85
C ASN A 221 11.03 11.65 -4.03
N TRP A 222 11.64 12.72 -4.54
CA TRP A 222 11.12 13.50 -5.66
C TRP A 222 10.84 12.64 -6.90
N LYS A 223 11.59 11.55 -7.10
CA LYS A 223 11.35 10.57 -8.17
C LYS A 223 10.00 9.86 -7.99
N SER A 224 9.70 9.40 -6.77
CA SER A 224 8.43 8.77 -6.44
C SER A 224 7.30 9.78 -6.54
N LYS A 225 7.50 11.00 -6.02
CA LYS A 225 6.55 12.10 -6.18
C LYS A 225 6.24 12.38 -7.66
N LEU A 226 7.26 12.45 -8.51
CA LEU A 226 7.08 12.63 -9.95
C LEU A 226 6.34 11.43 -10.57
N LEU A 227 6.72 10.19 -10.24
CA LEU A 227 6.07 8.99 -10.76
C LEU A 227 4.55 8.98 -10.46
N TYR A 228 4.17 9.25 -9.22
CA TYR A 228 2.77 9.24 -8.80
C TYR A 228 2.01 10.51 -9.19
N GLN A 229 2.67 11.67 -9.33
CA GLN A 229 2.03 12.93 -9.70
C GLN A 229 2.09 13.25 -11.21
N SER A 230 2.72 12.40 -12.03
CA SER A 230 2.93 12.58 -13.48
C SER A 230 1.67 12.55 -14.36
N ARG A 231 0.46 12.73 -13.79
CA ARG A 231 -0.80 12.67 -14.55
C ARG A 231 -0.74 13.61 -15.76
N GLY A 232 -0.79 13.00 -16.95
CA GLY A 232 -0.78 13.71 -18.23
C GLY A 232 0.60 13.86 -18.90
N TRP A 233 1.70 13.60 -18.19
CA TRP A 233 3.06 13.67 -18.76
C TRP A 233 3.61 12.29 -19.12
N ILE A 234 3.24 11.27 -18.35
CA ILE A 234 3.61 9.88 -18.59
C ILE A 234 2.33 9.06 -18.84
N PRO A 235 2.27 8.22 -19.89
CA PRO A 235 1.15 7.30 -20.09
C PRO A 235 0.93 6.40 -18.87
N GLU A 236 -0.32 6.23 -18.43
CA GLU A 236 -0.63 5.46 -17.21
C GLU A 236 -0.10 4.02 -17.26
N SER A 237 -0.16 3.38 -18.43
CA SER A 237 0.40 2.03 -18.62
C SER A 237 1.91 1.94 -18.41
N LEU A 238 2.65 3.03 -18.63
CA LEU A 238 4.08 3.08 -18.35
C LEU A 238 4.33 3.27 -16.84
N VAL A 239 3.53 4.09 -16.17
CA VAL A 239 3.57 4.22 -14.70
C VAL A 239 3.27 2.88 -14.04
N GLU A 240 2.20 2.21 -14.47
CA GLU A 240 1.83 0.86 -14.02
C GLU A 240 2.98 -0.13 -14.21
N LYS A 241 3.61 -0.16 -15.38
CA LYS A 241 4.76 -1.02 -15.63
C LYS A 241 5.92 -0.72 -14.66
N MET A 242 6.29 0.55 -14.49
CA MET A 242 7.41 0.96 -13.63
C MET A 242 7.15 0.63 -12.15
N VAL A 243 5.91 0.84 -11.67
CA VAL A 243 5.53 0.50 -10.29
C VAL A 243 5.46 -1.01 -10.11
N GLY A 244 4.89 -1.74 -11.07
CA GLY A 244 4.88 -3.21 -11.06
C GLY A 244 6.28 -3.82 -10.98
N GLU A 245 7.24 -3.29 -11.75
CA GLU A 245 8.65 -3.70 -11.68
C GLU A 245 9.32 -3.39 -10.33
N ARG A 246 8.90 -2.32 -9.63
CA ARG A 246 9.40 -1.98 -8.30
C ARG A 246 8.81 -2.84 -7.19
N LEU A 247 7.51 -3.17 -7.29
CA LEU A 247 6.80 -4.03 -6.34
C LEU A 247 7.21 -5.50 -6.48
N TRP A 248 7.56 -5.91 -7.70
CA TRP A 248 7.92 -7.29 -8.02
C TRP A 248 9.12 -7.74 -7.19
N THR A 249 8.97 -8.82 -6.42
CA THR A 249 10.01 -9.39 -5.58
C THR A 249 10.89 -10.44 -6.26
N GLY A 250 10.40 -11.15 -7.27
CA GLY A 250 11.21 -12.11 -8.02
C GLY A 250 11.69 -13.31 -7.17
N PRO A 251 12.50 -14.21 -7.76
CA PRO A 251 12.89 -15.45 -7.08
C PRO A 251 13.77 -15.21 -5.85
N GLU A 252 13.56 -16.02 -4.79
CA GLU A 252 14.15 -15.87 -3.45
C GLU A 252 15.68 -15.70 -3.42
N THR A 253 16.39 -16.17 -4.44
CA THR A 253 17.87 -16.17 -4.51
C THR A 253 18.49 -14.84 -4.96
N ALA A 254 17.70 -13.82 -5.32
CA ALA A 254 18.20 -12.67 -6.06
C ALA A 254 18.40 -11.35 -5.26
N ARG A 255 18.28 -11.32 -3.92
CA ARG A 255 18.13 -10.03 -3.21
C ARG A 255 19.07 -9.77 -2.04
N THR A 256 20.10 -8.99 -2.34
CA THR A 256 20.67 -7.97 -1.44
C THR A 256 20.44 -6.63 -2.11
N ILE A 257 19.43 -5.88 -1.67
CA ILE A 257 19.20 -4.52 -2.17
C ILE A 257 19.86 -3.57 -1.17
N GLU A 258 20.94 -2.90 -1.57
CA GLU A 258 21.37 -1.66 -0.90
C GLU A 258 20.30 -0.58 -1.20
N PRO A 259 19.85 0.18 -0.20
CA PRO A 259 18.55 0.84 -0.28
C PRO A 259 18.55 2.16 -1.08
N GLU A 260 17.43 2.45 -1.76
CA GLU A 260 16.76 3.75 -1.55
C GLU A 260 15.80 3.56 -0.35
N PRO A 261 16.15 4.02 0.87
CA PRO A 261 15.56 3.57 2.13
C PRO A 261 14.11 4.00 2.38
N ASP A 262 13.54 4.86 1.55
CA ASP A 262 12.29 5.58 1.85
C ASP A 262 11.15 5.23 0.87
N THR A 263 11.22 4.07 0.20
CA THR A 263 10.22 3.67 -0.82
C THR A 263 9.11 2.80 -0.23
N VAL A 264 7.87 3.26 -0.34
CA VAL A 264 6.67 2.60 0.21
C VAL A 264 6.39 1.27 -0.52
N GLU A 265 6.81 1.15 -1.78
CA GLU A 265 6.53 0.01 -2.65
C GLU A 265 6.93 -1.35 -2.02
N ASN A 266 8.09 -1.42 -1.36
CA ASN A 266 8.62 -2.67 -0.81
C ASN A 266 8.58 -2.72 0.73
N ALA A 267 7.96 -1.75 1.39
CA ALA A 267 8.03 -1.61 2.84
C ALA A 267 7.46 -2.83 3.60
N GLU A 268 6.34 -3.38 3.13
CA GLU A 268 5.70 -4.55 3.76
C GLU A 268 6.43 -5.87 3.42
N THR A 269 7.15 -5.90 2.31
CA THR A 269 7.83 -7.11 1.79
C THR A 269 9.30 -7.16 2.15
N THR A 270 9.80 -6.25 2.99
CA THR A 270 11.22 -6.12 3.29
C THR A 270 11.47 -6.14 4.79
N ARG A 271 12.47 -6.90 5.23
CA ARG A 271 12.95 -6.96 6.62
C ARG A 271 14.22 -6.16 6.81
N THR A 272 14.33 -5.45 7.92
CA THR A 272 15.53 -4.72 8.33
C THR A 272 16.40 -5.58 9.25
N ARG A 273 17.65 -5.89 8.86
CA ARG A 273 18.64 -6.49 9.76
C ARG A 273 19.75 -5.48 10.07
N ARG A 274 19.99 -5.21 11.36
CA ARG A 274 21.22 -4.53 11.83
C ARG A 274 22.24 -5.62 12.19
N ASP A 275 23.34 -5.70 11.45
CA ASP A 275 24.47 -6.52 11.89
C ASP A 275 25.25 -5.78 12.98
N ASN A 276 25.49 -6.46 14.10
CA ASN A 276 26.18 -5.90 15.27
C ASN A 276 27.68 -5.60 15.04
N ASP A 277 28.24 -6.02 13.91
CA ASP A 277 29.69 -5.98 13.66
C ASP A 277 30.16 -4.81 12.78
N ASN A 278 29.27 -3.95 12.26
CA ASN A 278 29.69 -2.77 11.53
C ASN A 278 28.76 -1.57 11.76
N ARG A 279 29.34 -0.46 12.21
CA ARG A 279 28.71 0.87 12.12
C ARG A 279 28.62 1.28 10.65
N GLY A 280 27.56 0.87 9.95
CA GLY A 280 27.27 1.37 8.61
C GLY A 280 26.27 0.54 7.84
N ASN A 281 25.04 1.06 7.74
CA ASN A 281 23.92 0.68 6.87
C ASN A 281 23.10 -0.55 7.25
N ALA A 282 21.77 -0.36 7.30
CA ALA A 282 20.81 -1.44 7.44
C ALA A 282 20.69 -2.23 6.13
N VAL A 283 20.70 -3.56 6.23
CA VAL A 283 20.51 -4.46 5.08
C VAL A 283 19.03 -4.85 5.00
N TYR A 284 18.46 -4.69 3.81
CA TYR A 284 17.05 -4.93 3.51
C TYR A 284 16.89 -6.22 2.71
N MET A 285 16.14 -7.19 3.24
CA MET A 285 15.92 -8.50 2.62
C MET A 285 14.45 -8.74 2.32
N SER A 286 14.14 -9.50 1.27
CA SER A 286 12.77 -9.95 1.01
C SER A 286 12.20 -10.71 2.22
N SER A 287 10.97 -10.38 2.63
CA SER A 287 10.33 -10.99 3.78
C SER A 287 9.95 -12.43 3.47
N SER A 288 10.66 -13.36 4.10
CA SER A 288 10.34 -14.79 4.14
C SER A 288 9.36 -15.15 5.26
N HIS A 289 8.66 -14.16 5.83
CA HIS A 289 7.66 -14.42 6.87
C HIS A 289 6.50 -15.21 6.26
N ILE A 290 6.21 -16.38 6.81
CA ILE A 290 5.09 -17.24 6.39
C ILE A 290 3.80 -16.69 7.00
N LEU A 291 2.79 -16.43 6.18
CA LEU A 291 1.53 -15.81 6.61
C LEU A 291 0.49 -16.83 7.09
N LEU A 292 0.46 -18.03 6.49
CA LEU A 292 -0.48 -19.09 6.80
C LEU A 292 0.28 -20.27 7.44
N PRO A 293 -0.08 -20.71 8.66
CA PRO A 293 0.66 -21.75 9.39
C PRO A 293 0.91 -23.05 8.60
N ASP A 294 -0.08 -23.47 7.80
CA ASP A 294 -0.04 -24.74 7.07
C ASP A 294 0.38 -24.59 5.60
N ASN A 295 0.80 -23.40 5.17
CA ASN A 295 1.22 -23.17 3.78
C ASN A 295 2.59 -22.47 3.73
N PRO A 296 3.69 -23.24 3.59
CA PRO A 296 5.04 -22.68 3.47
C PRO A 296 5.24 -21.75 2.28
N GLN A 297 4.38 -21.81 1.25
CA GLN A 297 4.45 -20.93 0.09
C GLN A 297 3.82 -19.56 0.35
N SER A 298 3.13 -19.38 1.47
CA SER A 298 2.44 -18.13 1.82
C SER A 298 3.36 -17.05 2.39
N THR A 299 4.60 -16.94 1.89
CA THR A 299 5.48 -15.85 2.33
C THR A 299 4.92 -14.51 1.87
N VAL A 300 5.20 -13.45 2.64
CA VAL A 300 4.75 -12.08 2.30
C VAL A 300 5.13 -11.72 0.85
N SER A 301 6.38 -11.98 0.47
CA SER A 301 6.88 -11.74 -0.89
C SER A 301 6.17 -12.61 -1.94
N ALA A 302 5.98 -13.91 -1.70
CA ALA A 302 5.30 -14.80 -2.65
C ALA A 302 3.83 -14.40 -2.89
N VAL A 303 3.13 -13.94 -1.85
CA VAL A 303 1.74 -13.47 -1.97
C VAL A 303 1.66 -12.17 -2.77
N VAL A 304 2.58 -11.22 -2.54
CA VAL A 304 2.63 -9.96 -3.31
C VAL A 304 2.96 -10.25 -4.77
N ASP A 305 3.95 -11.09 -5.05
CA ASP A 305 4.31 -11.50 -6.41
C ASP A 305 3.17 -12.19 -7.13
N TRP A 306 2.44 -13.05 -6.41
CA TRP A 306 1.27 -13.69 -6.97
C TRP A 306 0.18 -12.67 -7.37
N GLN A 307 -0.08 -11.64 -6.56
CA GLN A 307 -1.01 -10.57 -6.92
C GLN A 307 -0.55 -9.81 -8.17
N ILE A 308 0.74 -9.46 -8.27
CA ILE A 308 1.29 -8.75 -9.43
C ILE A 308 1.06 -9.53 -10.73
N GLN A 309 1.22 -10.86 -10.68
CA GLN A 309 1.06 -11.73 -11.84
C GLN A 309 -0.40 -12.04 -12.19
N HIS A 310 -1.27 -12.17 -11.19
CA HIS A 310 -2.59 -12.78 -11.37
C HIS A 310 -3.76 -11.81 -11.16
N HIS A 311 -3.51 -10.66 -10.53
CA HIS A 311 -4.52 -9.66 -10.24
C HIS A 311 -4.29 -8.40 -11.07
N ALA A 312 -4.95 -8.30 -12.23
CA ALA A 312 -4.83 -7.13 -13.12
C ALA A 312 -5.17 -5.78 -12.45
N GLY A 313 -6.06 -5.78 -11.46
CA GLY A 313 -6.39 -4.60 -10.66
C GLY A 313 -5.39 -4.20 -9.58
N PHE A 314 -4.37 -5.00 -9.25
CA PHE A 314 -3.49 -4.76 -8.10
C PHE A 314 -2.61 -3.53 -8.26
N VAL A 315 -1.77 -3.49 -9.29
CA VAL A 315 -0.88 -2.34 -9.53
C VAL A 315 -1.65 -1.04 -9.76
N PRO A 316 -2.74 -1.00 -10.56
CA PRO A 316 -3.55 0.21 -10.71
C PRO A 316 -4.20 0.68 -9.40
N ALA A 317 -4.72 -0.25 -8.57
CA ALA A 317 -5.27 0.06 -7.25
C ALA A 317 -4.21 0.60 -6.28
N PHE A 318 -3.01 0.00 -6.28
CA PHE A 318 -1.86 0.47 -5.51
C PHE A 318 -1.53 1.92 -5.85
N ILE A 319 -1.35 2.23 -7.15
CA ILE A 319 -1.05 3.58 -7.63
C ILE A 319 -2.14 4.57 -7.22
N SER A 320 -3.40 4.20 -7.41
CA SER A 320 -4.53 5.05 -7.03
C SER A 320 -4.56 5.31 -5.52
N SER A 321 -4.23 4.30 -4.71
CA SER A 321 -4.18 4.44 -3.25
C SER A 321 -3.07 5.41 -2.81
N ILE A 322 -1.86 5.30 -3.38
CA ILE A 322 -0.79 6.26 -3.10
C ILE A 322 -1.20 7.70 -3.45
N ARG A 323 -2.00 7.88 -4.50
CA ARG A 323 -2.44 9.20 -4.97
C ARG A 323 -3.61 9.79 -4.18
N TYR A 324 -4.55 8.98 -3.71
CA TYR A 324 -5.85 9.45 -3.21
C TYR A 324 -6.26 8.94 -1.83
N ALA A 325 -5.62 7.89 -1.31
CA ALA A 325 -5.94 7.38 0.02
C ALA A 325 -5.51 8.40 1.09
N PRO A 326 -6.08 8.34 2.31
CA PRO A 326 -5.73 9.25 3.39
C PRO A 326 -4.36 8.92 4.03
N VAL A 327 -3.31 8.69 3.22
CA VAL A 327 -1.98 8.24 3.68
C VAL A 327 -1.04 9.38 4.08
N HIS A 328 -1.34 10.62 3.68
CA HIS A 328 -0.53 11.81 4.01
C HIS A 328 -1.45 13.00 4.34
N ASP A 329 -0.90 13.98 5.06
CA ASP A 329 -1.53 15.28 5.34
C ASP A 329 -2.92 15.21 6.00
N GLN A 330 -3.18 14.18 6.84
CA GLN A 330 -4.49 13.96 7.48
C GLN A 330 -4.66 14.62 8.86
N HIS A 331 -3.84 15.62 9.20
CA HIS A 331 -3.86 16.28 10.51
C HIS A 331 -5.26 16.79 10.91
N GLU A 332 -6.03 17.30 9.95
CA GLU A 332 -7.41 17.78 10.20
C GLU A 332 -8.37 16.64 10.56
N ARG A 333 -8.26 15.47 9.91
CA ARG A 333 -9.09 14.31 10.21
C ARG A 333 -8.76 13.70 11.56
N TRP A 334 -7.49 13.63 11.90
CA TRP A 334 -7.05 13.20 13.22
C TRP A 334 -7.49 14.17 14.32
N ARG A 335 -7.49 15.49 14.06
CA ARG A 335 -8.04 16.48 15.00
C ARG A 335 -9.54 16.27 15.25
N VAL A 336 -10.31 15.84 14.25
CA VAL A 336 -11.72 15.49 14.49
C VAL A 336 -11.87 14.29 15.41
N ILE A 337 -10.97 13.30 15.37
CA ILE A 337 -10.98 12.21 16.36
C ILE A 337 -10.80 12.77 17.77
N GLN A 338 -9.85 13.70 17.96
CA GLN A 338 -9.66 14.38 19.24
C GLN A 338 -10.91 15.13 19.68
N GLU A 339 -11.50 15.92 18.78
CA GLU A 339 -12.72 16.68 19.09
C GLU A 339 -13.87 15.75 19.52
N ASN A 340 -14.04 14.61 18.83
CA ASN A 340 -15.04 13.62 19.17
C ASN A 340 -14.78 13.01 20.56
N ILE A 341 -13.51 12.71 20.89
CA ILE A 341 -13.11 12.24 22.23
C ILE A 341 -13.48 13.28 23.31
N ILE A 342 -13.11 14.55 23.12
CA ILE A 342 -13.37 15.64 24.06
C ILE A 342 -14.87 15.87 24.24
N LYS A 343 -15.62 15.91 23.13
CA LYS A 343 -17.08 16.06 23.11
C LYS A 343 -17.81 14.82 23.63
N LYS A 344 -17.09 13.71 23.84
CA LYS A 344 -17.62 12.39 24.19
C LYS A 344 -18.63 11.88 23.15
N GLU A 345 -18.42 12.23 21.89
CA GLU A 345 -19.15 11.68 20.76
C GLU A 345 -18.67 10.25 20.51
N GLY A 346 -19.57 9.28 20.57
CA GLY A 346 -19.20 7.86 20.58
C GLY A 346 -18.50 7.40 21.87
N THR A 347 -17.91 6.22 21.83
CA THR A 347 -17.33 5.55 23.01
C THR A 347 -15.80 5.55 23.05
N LEU A 348 -15.12 5.87 21.94
CA LEU A 348 -13.66 5.94 21.89
C LEU A 348 -13.14 7.04 22.83
N ARG A 349 -12.09 6.73 23.61
CA ARG A 349 -11.49 7.69 24.56
C ARG A 349 -9.99 7.90 24.37
N ALA A 350 -9.30 6.97 23.72
CA ALA A 350 -7.91 7.11 23.36
C ALA A 350 -7.61 6.30 22.10
N VAL A 351 -6.57 6.71 21.39
CA VAL A 351 -6.02 6.00 20.23
C VAL A 351 -4.72 5.33 20.64
N TRP A 352 -4.56 4.05 20.28
CA TRP A 352 -3.34 3.31 20.54
C TRP A 352 -2.50 3.19 19.28
N LEU A 353 -1.21 3.51 19.37
CA LEU A 353 -0.24 3.33 18.30
C LEU A 353 0.72 2.20 18.65
N VAL A 354 0.98 1.34 17.66
CA VAL A 354 2.03 0.31 17.73
C VAL A 354 3.03 0.59 16.61
N LEU A 355 4.27 0.91 16.95
CA LEU A 355 5.30 1.36 16.02
C LEU A 355 6.52 0.44 16.08
N GLY A 356 7.12 0.15 14.93
CA GLY A 356 8.41 -0.55 14.87
C GLY A 356 9.55 0.41 15.19
N GLU A 357 10.48 0.00 16.05
CA GLU A 357 11.65 0.80 16.42
C GLU A 357 12.53 1.15 15.21
N THR A 358 12.61 0.26 14.23
CA THR A 358 13.49 0.41 13.06
C THR A 358 12.74 0.63 11.76
N ASP A 359 11.50 1.13 11.82
CA ASP A 359 10.68 1.40 10.65
C ASP A 359 11.22 2.62 9.88
N PRO A 360 11.66 2.45 8.61
CA PRO A 360 12.21 3.55 7.82
C PRO A 360 11.12 4.41 7.16
N ILE A 361 9.88 3.91 7.07
CA ILE A 361 8.76 4.61 6.43
C ILE A 361 7.96 5.39 7.47
N ILE A 362 7.66 4.76 8.59
CA ILE A 362 6.91 5.33 9.71
C ILE A 362 7.89 5.60 10.85
N VAL A 363 8.65 6.68 10.72
CA VAL A 363 9.67 7.06 11.70
C VAL A 363 8.99 7.38 13.03
N ALA A 364 9.24 6.53 14.04
CA ALA A 364 8.50 6.55 15.30
C ALA A 364 8.50 7.92 15.98
N ASP A 365 9.66 8.55 16.12
CA ASP A 365 9.78 9.85 16.79
C ASP A 365 8.96 10.96 16.09
N GLU A 366 8.93 10.95 14.76
CA GLU A 366 8.19 11.96 13.99
C GLU A 366 6.68 11.76 14.11
N VAL A 367 6.22 10.52 13.97
CA VAL A 367 4.80 10.20 14.09
C VAL A 367 4.31 10.43 15.52
N ILE A 368 5.12 10.11 16.53
CA ILE A 368 4.79 10.38 17.93
C ILE A 368 4.60 11.89 18.15
N GLU A 369 5.50 12.73 17.65
CA GLU A 369 5.39 14.18 17.72
C GLU A 369 4.11 14.68 17.05
N ASP A 370 3.86 14.25 15.80
CA ASP A 370 2.72 14.71 15.01
C ASP A 370 1.38 14.25 15.61
N VAL A 371 1.30 13.00 16.07
CA VAL A 371 0.09 12.42 16.69
C VAL A 371 -0.23 13.11 18.01
N ARG A 372 0.76 13.34 18.86
CA ARG A 372 0.57 14.09 20.12
C ARG A 372 0.12 15.52 19.85
N GLY A 373 0.66 16.14 18.80
CA GLY A 373 0.25 17.48 18.37
C GLY A 373 -1.21 17.59 17.91
N VAL A 374 -1.79 16.51 17.36
CA VAL A 374 -3.19 16.52 16.87
C VAL A 374 -4.20 15.86 17.80
N LEU A 375 -3.81 14.84 18.58
CA LEU A 375 -4.69 14.14 19.52
C LEU A 375 -4.57 14.64 20.96
N GLY A 376 -3.48 15.28 21.33
CA GLY A 376 -3.16 15.58 22.73
C GLY A 376 -2.54 14.36 23.44
N GLU A 377 -1.64 14.62 24.39
CA GLU A 377 -0.89 13.61 25.13
C GLU A 377 -1.78 12.65 25.91
N GLU A 378 -2.93 13.13 26.38
CA GLU A 378 -3.87 12.37 27.20
C GLU A 378 -4.76 11.41 26.40
N ASN A 379 -4.89 11.62 25.08
CA ASN A 379 -5.78 10.84 24.22
C ASN A 379 -5.02 9.85 23.32
N VAL A 380 -3.71 9.71 23.50
CA VAL A 380 -2.87 8.80 22.74
C VAL A 380 -2.00 7.92 23.64
N HIS A 381 -1.92 6.64 23.31
CA HIS A 381 -0.99 5.70 23.93
C HIS A 381 -0.09 5.09 22.87
N ILE A 382 1.21 4.95 23.18
CA ILE A 382 2.22 4.54 22.20
C ILE A 382 2.96 3.31 22.72
N ARG A 383 3.08 2.29 21.86
CA ARG A 383 3.88 1.08 22.07
C ARG A 383 4.93 1.00 20.95
N ILE A 384 6.19 1.23 21.31
CA ILE A 384 7.32 0.95 20.41
C ILE A 384 7.73 -0.51 20.60
N VAL A 385 7.82 -1.26 19.50
CA VAL A 385 8.23 -2.65 19.47
C VAL A 385 9.70 -2.72 19.02
N PRO A 386 10.59 -3.31 19.84
CA PRO A 386 12.02 -3.30 19.54
C PRO A 386 12.38 -4.25 18.40
N ASN A 387 13.46 -3.94 17.67
CA ASN A 387 14.05 -4.78 16.63
C ASN A 387 13.05 -5.25 15.55
N VAL A 388 12.17 -4.36 15.09
CA VAL A 388 11.24 -4.63 13.98
C VAL A 388 11.02 -3.33 13.20
N GLY A 389 10.95 -3.45 11.87
CA GLY A 389 10.67 -2.36 10.95
C GLY A 389 9.18 -2.18 10.67
N HIS A 390 8.87 -1.88 9.42
CA HIS A 390 7.50 -1.66 8.95
C HIS A 390 6.64 -2.93 9.04
N GLU A 391 7.26 -4.10 9.06
CA GLU A 391 6.65 -5.41 9.17
C GLU A 391 6.07 -5.73 10.57
N VAL A 392 6.10 -4.79 11.53
CA VAL A 392 5.56 -4.96 12.89
C VAL A 392 4.12 -5.48 12.92
N GLY A 393 3.28 -5.06 11.95
CA GLY A 393 1.90 -5.54 11.83
C GLY A 393 1.75 -7.01 11.47
N VAL A 394 2.76 -7.56 10.79
CA VAL A 394 2.79 -8.96 10.33
C VAL A 394 3.54 -9.84 11.33
N GLU A 395 4.68 -9.38 11.86
CA GLU A 395 5.57 -10.24 12.64
C GLU A 395 5.42 -10.18 14.15
N ARG A 396 4.73 -9.17 14.68
CA ARG A 396 4.66 -8.91 16.13
C ARG A 396 3.22 -8.88 16.61
N ALA A 397 2.44 -9.86 16.20
CA ALA A 397 1.04 -10.00 16.58
C ALA A 397 0.84 -10.01 18.10
N ASP A 398 1.75 -10.62 18.89
CA ASP A 398 1.63 -10.65 20.35
C ASP A 398 1.63 -9.26 20.96
N ALA A 399 2.52 -8.37 20.51
CA ALA A 399 2.57 -6.99 20.98
C ALA A 399 1.28 -6.21 20.65
N ILE A 400 0.63 -6.54 19.53
CA ILE A 400 -0.65 -5.93 19.12
C ILE A 400 -1.80 -6.49 19.95
N VAL A 401 -1.79 -7.79 20.28
CA VAL A 401 -2.77 -8.43 21.17
C VAL A 401 -2.69 -7.86 22.59
N GLU A 402 -1.49 -7.68 23.14
CA GLU A 402 -1.27 -7.01 24.43
C GLU A 402 -1.94 -5.61 24.47
N VAL A 403 -1.75 -4.84 23.39
CA VAL A 403 -2.33 -3.49 23.25
C VAL A 403 -3.85 -3.57 23.12
N MET A 404 -4.37 -4.51 22.34
CA MET A 404 -5.82 -4.73 22.23
C MET A 404 -6.43 -5.15 23.58
N GLY A 405 -5.70 -5.93 24.40
CA GLY A 405 -6.08 -6.26 25.76
C GLY A 405 -6.33 -5.02 26.60
N LYS A 406 -5.39 -4.07 26.58
CA LYS A 406 -5.53 -2.78 27.28
C LYS A 406 -6.72 -1.96 26.78
N VAL A 407 -6.95 -1.93 25.46
CA VAL A 407 -8.13 -1.27 24.86
C VAL A 407 -9.43 -1.85 25.39
N LEU A 408 -9.47 -3.15 25.69
CA LEU A 408 -10.64 -3.86 26.18
C LEU A 408 -10.71 -3.98 27.71
N GLY A 409 -9.75 -3.40 28.43
CA GLY A 409 -9.66 -3.54 29.90
C GLY A 409 -9.33 -4.96 30.35
N ARG A 410 -8.57 -5.71 29.54
CA ARG A 410 -8.12 -7.09 29.78
C ARG A 410 -6.60 -7.12 29.84
N ASP A 411 -6.04 -6.68 30.96
CA ASP A 411 -4.58 -6.52 31.13
C ASP A 411 -3.78 -7.83 31.10
N GLU A 412 -4.45 -8.99 31.17
CA GLU A 412 -3.83 -10.33 31.16
C GLU A 412 -3.69 -10.94 29.75
N TRP A 413 -3.85 -10.13 28.71
CA TRP A 413 -3.78 -10.59 27.32
C TRP A 413 -2.37 -10.78 26.79
#